data_AF-Q8TR96-F1
#
_entry.id   AF-Q8TR96-F1
#
_cell.length_a   1.000
_cell.length_b   1.000
_cell.length_c   1.000
_cell.angle_alpha   90.00
_cell.angle_beta   90.00
_cell.angle_gamma   90.00
#
_symmetry.space_group_name_H-M   'P 1'
#
loop_
_entity.id
_entity.type
_entity.pdbx_description
1 polymer ?
#
loop_
_entity_poly.entity_id
_entity_poly.type
_entity_poly.pdbx_seq_one_letter_code
_entity_poly.pdbx_strand_id
1 'polypeptide(L)'
;MKTSIKYGIGTLFVAMLLMNMVLVPAVSAQTNENIGINAECDDFSIEKEYGTLFLEKMGYSVELTSPIPLNNLEGNVEAVAFSISNGGYIIINVNDLSVPEFSTTNKSPFIDGNKSYYYNGPLAYVEAEELKNREIKTTYIYKKEKVSKSKKLMELQEAATEAQKIQTLSSTSGILSHSLRTWEDDDIYCGPIAAGITLIYFDDYHDDDFVATGYENQNDLLDLIIDNYIDNSGAYSWELRDGLNSYIADRNLANEYSAYSTSFDYNKLMSLINADKPIDVLTNNHPTFDDHWVIAHGYYILTVPYVDPQYYIIVNNGWGANGVNVLMDDYLVSQVWIE
;
A
#
# COMPACT_ATOMS: atom_id res chain seq x y z
N MET A 1 12.67 81.93 -41.42
CA MET A 1 11.31 81.44 -41.72
C MET A 1 11.13 81.42 -43.23
N LYS A 2 11.20 80.23 -43.85
CA LYS A 2 11.10 80.03 -45.30
C LYS A 2 9.96 79.04 -45.59
N THR A 3 8.92 79.58 -46.22
CA THR A 3 8.21 79.08 -47.42
C THR A 3 8.50 77.63 -47.87
N SER A 4 7.46 76.80 -48.07
CA SER A 4 6.70 76.67 -49.33
C SER A 4 5.84 75.40 -49.38
N ILE A 5 4.80 75.47 -50.22
CA ILE A 5 3.64 74.57 -50.40
C ILE A 5 3.83 73.72 -51.67
N LYS A 6 3.21 72.52 -51.73
CA LYS A 6 2.36 71.94 -52.83
C LYS A 6 2.40 70.40 -52.79
N TYR A 7 1.33 69.70 -52.42
CA TYR A 7 0.08 69.31 -53.15
C TYR A 7 0.21 68.12 -54.12
N GLY A 8 -0.69 67.14 -53.94
CA GLY A 8 -1.05 66.05 -54.88
C GLY A 8 -1.73 64.91 -54.11
N ILE A 9 -3.04 64.95 -53.82
CA ILE A 9 -4.23 64.59 -54.63
C ILE A 9 -4.36 63.08 -54.93
N GLY A 10 -5.51 62.53 -54.51
CA GLY A 10 -6.11 61.27 -54.97
C GLY A 10 -6.16 60.21 -53.86
N THR A 11 -7.28 59.69 -53.37
CA THR A 11 -8.65 59.63 -53.93
C THR A 11 -9.61 59.28 -52.78
N LEU A 12 -10.83 59.81 -52.86
CA LEU A 12 -11.98 59.57 -51.98
C LEU A 12 -12.48 58.12 -52.12
N PHE A 13 -12.83 57.43 -51.02
CA PHE A 13 -13.97 56.52 -50.98
C PHE A 13 -14.56 56.47 -49.58
N VAL A 14 -15.82 56.89 -49.50
CA VAL A 14 -16.72 56.80 -48.35
C VAL A 14 -17.32 55.40 -48.32
N ALA A 15 -17.29 54.72 -47.17
CA ALA A 15 -18.30 53.72 -46.82
C ALA A 15 -18.38 53.59 -45.28
N MET A 16 -19.51 54.05 -44.73
CA MET A 16 -19.97 53.67 -43.40
C MET A 16 -20.13 52.15 -43.32
N LEU A 17 -19.62 51.52 -42.27
CA LEU A 17 -20.23 50.32 -41.73
C LEU A 17 -20.18 50.35 -40.21
N LEU A 18 -21.36 50.59 -39.62
CA LEU A 18 -21.70 50.26 -38.25
C LEU A 18 -21.57 48.74 -38.08
N MET A 19 -20.72 48.28 -37.17
CA MET A 19 -20.81 46.92 -36.64
C MET A 19 -20.51 46.92 -35.15
N ASN A 20 -21.61 46.88 -34.40
CA ASN A 20 -21.82 46.16 -33.14
C ASN A 20 -20.58 45.84 -32.31
N MET A 21 -20.34 46.71 -31.31
CA MET A 21 -19.79 46.24 -30.04
C MET A 21 -20.77 45.22 -29.46
N VAL A 22 -20.46 43.93 -29.63
CA VAL A 22 -21.05 42.89 -28.80
C VAL A 22 -20.41 43.03 -27.42
N LEU A 23 -21.13 43.68 -26.51
CA LEU A 23 -20.98 43.46 -25.08
C LEU A 23 -21.24 41.97 -24.85
N VAL A 24 -20.16 41.20 -24.70
CA VAL A 24 -20.25 39.85 -24.14
C VAL A 24 -20.53 40.06 -22.65
N PRO A 25 -21.69 39.69 -22.11
CA PRO A 25 -21.84 39.65 -20.68
C PRO A 25 -20.83 38.63 -20.16
N ALA A 26 -19.95 39.06 -19.27
CA ALA A 26 -19.18 38.16 -18.43
C ALA A 26 -20.20 37.35 -17.62
N VAL A 27 -20.54 36.16 -18.12
CA VAL A 27 -21.23 35.14 -17.35
C VAL A 27 -20.22 34.70 -16.30
N SER A 28 -20.31 35.29 -15.12
CA SER A 28 -19.83 34.64 -13.92
C SER A 28 -20.61 33.34 -13.81
N ALA A 29 -19.97 32.22 -14.12
CA ALA A 29 -20.44 30.91 -13.72
C ALA A 29 -20.34 30.86 -12.18
N GLN A 30 -21.32 31.46 -11.50
CA GLN A 30 -21.74 30.95 -10.21
C GLN A 30 -22.51 29.67 -10.52
N THR A 31 -21.78 28.55 -10.57
CA THR A 31 -22.40 27.23 -10.54
C THR A 31 -23.08 27.10 -9.19
N ASN A 32 -24.41 27.11 -9.25
CA ASN A 32 -25.30 26.80 -8.14
C ASN A 32 -24.83 25.55 -7.40
N GLU A 33 -24.59 25.71 -6.10
CA GLU A 33 -24.68 24.65 -5.10
C GLU A 33 -26.12 24.11 -5.13
N ASN A 34 -26.34 23.08 -5.95
CA ASN A 34 -27.39 22.06 -5.83
C ASN A 34 -27.35 21.20 -7.10
N ILE A 35 -26.30 20.38 -7.21
CA ILE A 35 -26.32 19.22 -8.11
C ILE A 35 -26.50 18.01 -7.21
N GLY A 36 -27.64 17.36 -7.40
CA GLY A 36 -27.99 16.13 -6.72
C GLY A 36 -26.91 15.08 -6.93
N ILE A 37 -26.65 14.36 -5.85
CA ILE A 37 -26.00 13.05 -5.80
C ILE A 37 -26.56 12.21 -6.96
N ASN A 38 -25.76 11.99 -8.01
CA ASN A 38 -25.78 10.89 -8.98
C ASN A 38 -24.89 11.25 -10.19
N ALA A 39 -23.86 10.43 -10.47
CA ALA A 39 -22.97 10.43 -11.65
C ALA A 39 -21.53 11.02 -11.52
N GLU A 40 -20.84 10.80 -10.39
CA GLU A 40 -19.37 10.91 -10.31
C GLU A 40 -18.65 9.54 -10.26
N CYS A 41 -19.40 8.43 -10.33
CA CYS A 41 -18.88 7.07 -10.30
C CYS A 41 -18.98 6.44 -11.70
N ASP A 42 -17.84 6.13 -12.33
CA ASP A 42 -17.65 4.87 -13.08
C ASP A 42 -16.24 4.74 -13.72
N ASP A 43 -15.44 5.82 -13.88
CA ASP A 43 -14.14 5.71 -14.56
C ASP A 43 -12.89 5.67 -13.66
N PHE A 44 -13.02 5.99 -12.36
CA PHE A 44 -11.92 6.08 -11.39
C PHE A 44 -10.72 6.92 -11.87
N SER A 45 -10.95 7.95 -12.67
CA SER A 45 -9.90 8.80 -13.27
C SER A 45 -9.08 9.56 -12.24
N ILE A 46 -9.73 10.12 -11.21
CA ILE A 46 -9.03 10.84 -10.13
C ILE A 46 -8.12 9.89 -9.36
N GLU A 47 -8.61 8.68 -9.03
CA GLU A 47 -7.82 7.64 -8.37
C GLU A 47 -6.64 7.21 -9.25
N LYS A 48 -6.88 7.00 -10.55
CA LYS A 48 -5.83 6.63 -11.51
C LYS A 48 -4.75 7.71 -11.61
N GLU A 49 -5.14 8.98 -11.72
CA GLU A 49 -4.21 10.11 -11.79
C GLU A 49 -3.42 10.23 -10.49
N TYR A 50 -4.10 10.17 -9.35
CA TYR A 50 -3.48 10.21 -8.04
C TYR A 50 -2.48 9.06 -7.85
N GLY A 51 -2.87 7.83 -8.18
CA GLY A 51 -2.02 6.65 -8.07
C GLY A 51 -0.78 6.70 -8.96
N THR A 52 -0.92 7.24 -10.17
CA THR A 52 0.21 7.44 -11.08
C THR A 52 1.20 8.44 -10.48
N LEU A 53 0.72 9.61 -10.05
CA LEU A 53 1.55 10.62 -9.40
C LEU A 53 2.19 10.10 -8.11
N PHE A 54 1.44 9.35 -7.30
CA PHE A 54 1.93 8.75 -6.07
C PHE A 54 3.13 7.83 -6.34
N LEU A 55 3.01 6.91 -7.30
CA LEU A 55 4.09 5.99 -7.66
C LEU A 55 5.29 6.72 -8.29
N GLU A 56 5.04 7.75 -9.10
CA GLU A 56 6.10 8.62 -9.62
C GLU A 56 6.88 9.34 -8.51
N LYS A 57 6.18 9.79 -7.45
CA LYS A 57 6.81 10.38 -6.26
C LYS A 57 7.66 9.41 -5.47
N MET A 58 7.34 8.11 -5.57
CA MET A 58 8.15 7.03 -5.02
C MET A 58 9.30 6.60 -5.95
N GLY A 59 9.45 7.24 -7.11
CA GLY A 59 10.52 6.96 -8.08
C GLY A 59 10.16 5.93 -9.15
N TYR A 60 8.88 5.53 -9.25
CA TYR A 60 8.41 4.57 -10.24
C TYR A 60 7.67 5.25 -11.38
N SER A 61 8.17 5.12 -12.61
CA SER A 61 7.40 5.50 -13.80
C SER A 61 6.49 4.33 -14.19
N VAL A 62 5.18 4.55 -14.09
CA VAL A 62 4.18 3.48 -14.24
C VAL A 62 3.08 3.89 -15.21
N GLU A 63 2.46 2.87 -15.81
CA GLU A 63 1.20 3.00 -16.50
C GLU A 63 0.19 2.11 -15.79
N LEU A 64 -0.91 2.70 -15.32
CA LEU A 64 -1.97 1.98 -14.64
C LEU A 64 -3.01 1.46 -15.66
N THR A 65 -3.48 0.24 -15.48
CA THR A 65 -4.46 -0.42 -16.36
C THR A 65 -5.88 0.12 -16.16
N SER A 66 -6.88 -0.62 -16.64
CA SER A 66 -8.28 -0.42 -16.27
C SER A 66 -8.52 -0.71 -14.78
N PRO A 67 -9.45 0.01 -14.13
CA PRO A 67 -9.78 -0.17 -12.73
C PRO A 67 -10.55 -1.46 -12.47
N ILE A 68 -10.35 -2.06 -11.30
CA ILE A 68 -11.21 -3.10 -10.73
C ILE A 68 -11.76 -2.56 -9.39
N PRO A 69 -13.08 -2.30 -9.29
CA PRO A 69 -13.68 -1.82 -8.05
C PRO A 69 -13.70 -2.92 -6.99
N LEU A 70 -13.42 -2.54 -5.75
CA LEU A 70 -13.38 -3.42 -4.59
C LEU A 70 -14.39 -2.96 -3.54
N ASN A 71 -15.25 -3.88 -3.11
CA ASN A 71 -16.30 -3.58 -2.13
C ASN A 71 -15.79 -3.85 -0.70
N ASN A 72 -16.15 -3.01 0.27
CA ASN A 72 -16.00 -3.38 1.67
C ASN A 72 -17.05 -4.44 2.09
N LEU A 73 -16.95 -4.95 3.32
CA LEU A 73 -17.86 -5.97 3.86
C LEU A 73 -19.32 -5.50 4.01
N GLU A 74 -19.58 -4.20 3.89
CA GLU A 74 -20.95 -3.64 3.83
C GLU A 74 -21.51 -3.62 2.38
N GLY A 75 -20.71 -4.02 1.39
CA GLY A 75 -21.09 -4.06 -0.02
C GLY A 75 -20.93 -2.72 -0.77
N ASN A 76 -20.32 -1.71 -0.14
CA ASN A 76 -20.03 -0.42 -0.78
C ASN A 76 -18.65 -0.45 -1.44
N VAL A 77 -18.49 0.19 -2.60
CA VAL A 77 -17.16 0.39 -3.20
C VAL A 77 -16.31 1.24 -2.25
N GLU A 78 -15.22 0.65 -1.76
CA GLU A 78 -14.33 1.27 -0.77
C GLU A 78 -12.94 1.54 -1.35
N ALA A 79 -12.52 0.70 -2.29
CA ALA A 79 -11.24 0.84 -2.96
C ALA A 79 -11.35 0.49 -4.44
N VAL A 80 -10.32 0.85 -5.19
CA VAL A 80 -10.14 0.46 -6.58
C VAL A 80 -8.71 -0.05 -6.76
N ALA A 81 -8.57 -1.18 -7.44
CA ALA A 81 -7.28 -1.73 -7.82
C ALA A 81 -6.93 -1.38 -9.26
N PHE A 82 -5.66 -1.07 -9.48
CA PHE A 82 -5.06 -0.95 -10.80
C PHE A 82 -3.86 -1.88 -10.89
N SER A 83 -3.73 -2.61 -11.99
CA SER A 83 -2.45 -3.26 -12.32
C SER A 83 -1.48 -2.24 -12.92
N ILE A 84 -0.19 -2.49 -12.76
CA ILE A 84 0.87 -1.72 -13.42
C ILE A 84 1.31 -2.50 -14.66
N SER A 85 1.34 -1.85 -15.84
CA SER A 85 1.60 -2.52 -17.14
C SER A 85 2.91 -3.35 -17.19
N ASN A 86 3.91 -2.97 -16.39
CA ASN A 86 5.22 -3.63 -16.33
C ASN A 86 5.39 -4.62 -15.16
N GLY A 87 4.29 -5.00 -14.50
CA GLY A 87 4.28 -5.78 -13.27
C GLY A 87 4.03 -4.89 -12.04
N GLY A 88 3.33 -5.42 -11.05
CA GLY A 88 2.87 -4.65 -9.90
C GLY A 88 1.37 -4.35 -9.92
N TYR A 89 0.90 -3.75 -8.82
CA TYR A 89 -0.43 -3.21 -8.65
C TYR A 89 -0.44 -2.13 -7.57
N ILE A 90 -1.51 -1.34 -7.57
CA ILE A 90 -1.81 -0.35 -6.54
C ILE A 90 -3.30 -0.42 -6.20
N ILE A 91 -3.61 -0.36 -4.91
CA ILE A 91 -4.97 -0.25 -4.39
C ILE A 91 -5.13 1.15 -3.81
N ILE A 92 -6.19 1.85 -4.20
CA ILE A 92 -6.47 3.23 -3.80
C ILE A 92 -7.85 3.28 -3.18
N ASN A 93 -7.96 3.85 -1.98
CA ASN A 93 -9.25 4.06 -1.34
C ASN A 93 -10.03 5.17 -2.08
N VAL A 94 -11.28 4.91 -2.44
CA VAL A 94 -12.09 5.82 -3.27
C VAL A 94 -12.72 6.97 -2.49
N ASN A 95 -12.69 6.91 -1.16
CA ASN A 95 -13.25 7.91 -0.27
C ASN A 95 -12.22 8.99 0.08
N ASP A 96 -10.95 8.60 0.29
CA ASP A 96 -9.91 9.51 0.76
C ASP A 96 -8.64 9.57 -0.10
N LEU A 97 -8.51 8.79 -1.17
CA LEU A 97 -7.28 8.61 -1.97
C LEU A 97 -6.06 8.16 -1.14
N SER A 98 -6.24 7.52 0.01
CA SER A 98 -5.14 6.79 0.63
C SER A 98 -4.75 5.61 -0.26
N VAL A 99 -3.47 5.22 -0.21
CA VAL A 99 -2.96 4.06 -0.93
C VAL A 99 -2.70 2.98 0.10
N PRO A 100 -3.71 2.19 0.50
CA PRO A 100 -3.55 1.21 1.57
C PRO A 100 -2.57 0.08 1.23
N GLU A 101 -2.43 -0.27 -0.04
CA GLU A 101 -1.58 -1.38 -0.47
C GLU A 101 -1.04 -1.16 -1.89
N PHE A 102 0.22 -1.50 -2.11
CA PHE A 102 0.78 -1.61 -3.45
C PHE A 102 2.00 -2.54 -3.49
N SER A 103 2.30 -3.06 -4.68
CA SER A 103 3.56 -3.73 -4.97
C SER A 103 4.00 -3.36 -6.37
N THR A 104 5.29 -3.16 -6.58
CA THR A 104 5.85 -2.85 -7.90
C THR A 104 6.36 -4.10 -8.63
N THR A 105 6.32 -5.25 -7.97
CA THR A 105 6.85 -6.52 -8.49
C THR A 105 5.81 -7.64 -8.51
N ASN A 106 4.90 -7.67 -7.53
CA ASN A 106 3.88 -8.72 -7.45
C ASN A 106 2.72 -8.43 -8.40
N LYS A 107 2.14 -9.49 -8.98
CA LYS A 107 0.94 -9.34 -9.79
C LYS A 107 -0.23 -8.92 -8.90
N SER A 108 -1.18 -8.19 -9.48
CA SER A 108 -2.43 -7.90 -8.78
C SER A 108 -3.14 -9.21 -8.39
N PRO A 109 -3.69 -9.31 -7.17
CA PRO A 109 -4.58 -10.43 -6.81
C PRO A 109 -5.91 -10.36 -7.56
N PHE A 110 -6.24 -9.21 -8.16
CA PHE A 110 -7.48 -8.98 -8.91
C PHE A 110 -7.21 -9.13 -10.42
N ILE A 111 -7.24 -10.37 -10.92
CA ILE A 111 -6.91 -10.68 -12.32
C ILE A 111 -8.11 -10.71 -13.26
N ASP A 112 -9.32 -10.93 -12.72
CA ASP A 112 -10.55 -11.05 -13.51
C ASP A 112 -11.50 -9.90 -13.17
N GLY A 113 -11.62 -8.95 -14.11
CA GLY A 113 -12.52 -7.80 -13.98
C GLY A 113 -14.01 -8.13 -14.08
N ASN A 114 -14.38 -9.38 -14.39
CA ASN A 114 -15.78 -9.82 -14.38
C ASN A 114 -16.24 -10.35 -13.01
N LYS A 115 -15.29 -10.57 -12.09
CA LYS A 115 -15.58 -11.02 -10.73
C LYS A 115 -15.78 -9.82 -9.81
N SER A 116 -16.54 -10.06 -8.74
CA SER A 116 -16.67 -9.11 -7.64
C SER A 116 -15.77 -9.55 -6.49
N TYR A 117 -15.11 -8.57 -5.86
CA TYR A 117 -14.19 -8.81 -4.75
C TYR A 117 -14.62 -8.00 -3.53
N TYR A 118 -14.45 -8.61 -2.37
CA TYR A 118 -14.48 -7.92 -1.10
C TYR A 118 -13.05 -7.58 -0.69
N TYR A 119 -12.84 -6.37 -0.19
CA TYR A 119 -11.58 -5.82 0.29
C TYR A 119 -11.81 -5.18 1.65
N ASN A 120 -11.16 -5.74 2.65
CA ASN A 120 -11.24 -5.31 4.04
C ASN A 120 -9.89 -4.76 4.53
N GLY A 121 -9.20 -4.02 3.67
CA GLY A 121 -7.89 -3.45 3.95
C GLY A 121 -6.74 -4.33 3.42
N PRO A 122 -5.49 -3.94 3.72
CA PRO A 122 -4.33 -4.57 3.14
C PRO A 122 -4.28 -6.08 3.38
N LEU A 123 -3.94 -6.84 2.33
CA LEU A 123 -3.85 -8.31 2.28
C LEU A 123 -5.12 -9.05 2.72
N ALA A 124 -6.25 -8.35 2.85
CA ALA A 124 -7.51 -8.86 3.36
C ALA A 124 -8.60 -8.78 2.30
N TYR A 125 -8.56 -9.69 1.34
CA TYR A 125 -9.51 -9.70 0.23
C TYR A 125 -9.98 -11.11 -0.11
N VAL A 126 -11.17 -11.21 -0.69
CA VAL A 126 -11.80 -12.49 -1.06
C VAL A 126 -12.75 -12.31 -2.23
N GLU A 127 -12.82 -13.30 -3.11
CA GLU A 127 -13.82 -13.32 -4.18
C GLU A 127 -15.24 -13.46 -3.59
N ALA A 128 -16.19 -12.68 -4.10
CA ALA A 128 -17.56 -12.67 -3.58
C ALA A 128 -18.25 -14.05 -3.62
N GLU A 129 -17.94 -14.89 -4.61
CA GLU A 129 -18.47 -16.26 -4.69
C GLU A 129 -17.97 -17.16 -3.56
N GLU A 130 -16.73 -16.97 -3.09
CA GLU A 130 -16.17 -17.76 -1.99
C GLU A 130 -16.83 -17.43 -0.65
N LEU A 131 -17.19 -16.17 -0.43
CA LEU A 131 -17.89 -15.73 0.78
C LEU A 131 -19.31 -16.29 0.91
N LYS A 132 -19.97 -16.68 -0.20
CA LYS A 132 -21.30 -17.31 -0.12
C LYS A 132 -21.31 -18.59 0.71
N ASN A 133 -20.16 -19.26 0.81
CA ASN A 133 -20.00 -20.53 1.49
C ASN A 133 -19.15 -20.43 2.77
N ARG A 134 -18.80 -19.22 3.21
CA ARG A 134 -17.91 -18.99 4.36
C ARG A 134 -18.53 -17.98 5.31
N GLU A 135 -18.22 -18.13 6.59
CA GLU A 135 -18.59 -17.15 7.62
C GLU A 135 -17.58 -16.00 7.63
N ILE A 136 -18.09 -14.76 7.74
CA ILE A 136 -17.25 -13.59 8.01
C ILE A 136 -16.85 -13.66 9.49
N LYS A 137 -15.55 -13.75 9.76
CA LYS A 137 -15.02 -13.92 11.12
C LYS A 137 -14.56 -12.62 11.75
N THR A 138 -14.01 -11.72 10.94
CA THR A 138 -13.48 -10.46 11.45
C THR A 138 -14.58 -9.50 11.89
N THR A 139 -14.29 -8.73 12.94
CA THR A 139 -15.11 -7.59 13.37
C THR A 139 -14.59 -6.26 12.84
N TYR A 140 -13.37 -6.26 12.28
CA TYR A 140 -12.78 -5.09 11.64
C TYR A 140 -13.47 -4.83 10.30
N ILE A 141 -13.88 -3.59 10.05
CA ILE A 141 -14.40 -3.17 8.74
C ILE A 141 -13.52 -2.03 8.25
N TYR A 142 -12.76 -2.29 7.18
CA TYR A 142 -11.97 -1.27 6.54
C TYR A 142 -12.87 -0.25 5.85
N LYS A 143 -12.79 0.99 6.32
CA LYS A 143 -13.59 2.11 5.82
C LYS A 143 -12.87 3.42 6.07
N LYS A 144 -12.89 4.32 5.09
CA LYS A 144 -12.36 5.68 5.22
C LYS A 144 -13.45 6.72 5.06
N GLU A 145 -13.29 7.80 5.82
CA GLU A 145 -14.16 8.96 5.70
C GLU A 145 -13.95 9.67 4.37
N LYS A 146 -15.04 10.18 3.80
CA LYS A 146 -14.98 10.87 2.51
C LYS A 146 -14.29 12.23 2.65
N VAL A 147 -13.35 12.50 1.74
CA VAL A 147 -12.67 13.79 1.64
C VAL A 147 -12.83 14.40 0.24
N SER A 148 -12.43 15.66 0.08
CA SER A 148 -12.34 16.27 -1.25
C SER A 148 -11.17 15.68 -2.03
N LYS A 149 -11.46 14.72 -2.90
CA LYS A 149 -10.46 14.06 -3.76
C LYS A 149 -9.71 15.04 -4.66
N SER A 150 -10.43 16.00 -5.25
CA SER A 150 -9.84 17.04 -6.10
C SER A 150 -8.83 17.89 -5.34
N LYS A 151 -9.14 18.28 -4.09
CA LYS A 151 -8.21 18.99 -3.23
C LYS A 151 -6.95 18.16 -2.94
N LYS A 152 -7.11 16.89 -2.56
CA LYS A 152 -5.96 16.03 -2.23
C LYS A 152 -5.08 15.73 -3.45
N LEU A 153 -5.68 15.56 -4.63
CA LEU A 153 -4.94 15.46 -5.89
C LEU A 153 -4.17 16.75 -6.20
N MET A 154 -4.81 17.91 -6.05
CA MET A 154 -4.14 19.21 -6.22
C MET A 154 -2.96 19.37 -5.26
N GLU A 155 -3.10 19.01 -3.99
CA GLU A 155 -2.01 19.09 -3.00
C GLU A 155 -0.80 18.23 -3.44
N LEU A 156 -1.04 17.02 -3.97
CA LEU A 156 0.02 16.16 -4.50
C LEU A 156 0.68 16.75 -5.77
N GLN A 157 -0.10 17.38 -6.65
CA GLN A 157 0.39 18.06 -7.86
C GLN A 157 1.18 19.33 -7.54
N GLU A 158 0.75 20.12 -6.55
CA GLU A 158 1.45 21.31 -6.07
C GLU A 158 2.81 20.91 -5.48
N ALA A 159 2.82 19.90 -4.60
CA ALA A 159 4.05 19.31 -4.09
C ALA A 159 4.96 18.81 -5.22
N ALA A 160 4.40 18.33 -6.34
CA ALA A 160 5.19 17.92 -7.50
C ALA A 160 5.88 19.08 -8.22
N THR A 161 5.22 20.23 -8.28
CA THR A 161 5.71 21.44 -8.97
C THR A 161 6.72 22.19 -8.10
N GLU A 162 6.51 22.20 -6.77
CA GLU A 162 7.40 22.86 -5.81
C GLU A 162 8.66 22.04 -5.50
N ALA A 163 8.59 20.70 -5.48
CA ALA A 163 9.76 19.84 -5.32
C ALA A 163 10.79 20.00 -6.46
N GLN A 164 10.36 20.47 -7.65
CA GLN A 164 11.29 20.89 -8.72
C GLN A 164 12.02 22.20 -8.41
N LYS A 165 11.57 22.98 -7.43
CA LYS A 165 12.12 24.30 -7.09
C LYS A 165 12.91 24.32 -5.78
N ILE A 166 12.53 23.58 -4.73
CA ILE A 166 13.27 23.54 -3.45
C ILE A 166 13.05 22.17 -2.77
N GLN A 167 14.16 21.47 -2.48
CA GLN A 167 14.29 20.25 -1.66
C GLN A 167 13.56 18.98 -2.14
N THR A 168 14.39 17.96 -2.39
CA THR A 168 14.06 16.54 -2.55
C THR A 168 12.99 16.08 -1.57
N LEU A 169 12.01 15.31 -2.05
CA LEU A 169 11.11 14.53 -1.18
C LEU A 169 11.98 13.78 -0.16
N SER A 170 11.76 14.04 1.12
CA SER A 170 12.45 13.32 2.18
C SER A 170 11.67 12.04 2.46
N SER A 171 12.03 10.96 1.77
CA SER A 171 11.59 9.62 2.15
C SER A 171 12.59 9.01 3.13
N THR A 172 12.10 8.54 4.27
CA THR A 172 12.90 7.70 5.17
C THR A 172 12.49 6.25 4.92
N SER A 173 13.45 5.39 4.60
CA SER A 173 13.18 3.98 4.32
C SER A 173 14.31 3.11 4.85
N GLY A 174 13.96 1.88 5.21
CA GLY A 174 14.91 0.82 5.53
C GLY A 174 14.40 -0.50 4.97
N ILE A 175 15.32 -1.37 4.60
CA ILE A 175 15.05 -2.74 4.17
C ILE A 175 16.14 -3.62 4.76
N LEU A 176 15.81 -4.88 5.05
CA LEU A 176 16.80 -5.88 5.43
C LEU A 176 17.91 -5.97 4.38
N SER A 177 19.11 -6.36 4.82
CA SER A 177 20.27 -6.49 3.93
C SER A 177 20.05 -7.55 2.85
N HIS A 178 19.25 -8.57 3.16
CA HIS A 178 18.94 -9.68 2.28
C HIS A 178 17.43 -9.91 2.16
N SER A 179 17.02 -10.59 1.09
CA SER A 179 15.60 -10.93 0.89
C SER A 179 15.20 -12.12 1.76
N LEU A 180 13.99 -12.08 2.29
CA LEU A 180 13.37 -13.23 2.95
C LEU A 180 13.13 -14.37 1.95
N ARG A 181 13.14 -15.61 2.44
CA ARG A 181 12.67 -16.75 1.65
C ARG A 181 11.15 -16.63 1.42
N THR A 182 10.71 -16.99 0.22
CA THR A 182 9.30 -16.89 -0.20
C THR A 182 8.59 -18.22 -0.04
N TRP A 183 8.44 -18.68 1.20
CA TRP A 183 7.75 -19.93 1.50
C TRP A 183 6.23 -19.77 1.39
N GLU A 184 5.58 -20.85 0.97
CA GLU A 184 4.13 -20.95 0.79
C GLU A 184 3.74 -22.42 0.94
N ASP A 185 2.73 -22.69 1.76
CA ASP A 185 2.16 -24.02 1.94
C ASP A 185 0.68 -23.89 2.33
N ASP A 186 -0.21 -24.49 1.54
CA ASP A 186 -1.66 -24.42 1.74
C ASP A 186 -2.15 -25.24 2.96
N ASP A 187 -1.33 -26.18 3.44
CA ASP A 187 -1.65 -27.07 4.56
C ASP A 187 -1.08 -26.56 5.90
N ILE A 188 -0.31 -25.45 5.88
CA ILE A 188 0.36 -24.89 7.05
C ILE A 188 -0.16 -23.48 7.36
N TYR A 189 -0.46 -23.24 8.63
CA TYR A 189 -0.92 -21.95 9.11
C TYR A 189 0.19 -20.87 9.03
N CYS A 190 -0.23 -19.62 8.90
CA CYS A 190 0.68 -18.49 8.70
C CYS A 190 1.66 -18.25 9.86
N GLY A 191 1.32 -18.65 11.08
CA GLY A 191 2.21 -18.55 12.25
C GLY A 191 3.50 -19.37 12.10
N PRO A 192 3.41 -20.71 11.93
CA PRO A 192 4.57 -21.54 11.61
C PRO A 192 5.38 -21.07 10.39
N ILE A 193 4.71 -20.64 9.31
CA ILE A 193 5.40 -20.10 8.12
C ILE A 193 6.22 -18.85 8.47
N ALA A 194 5.63 -17.90 9.19
CA ALA A 194 6.31 -16.68 9.61
C ALA A 194 7.53 -16.99 10.51
N ALA A 195 7.35 -17.86 11.51
CA ALA A 195 8.45 -18.32 12.35
C ALA A 195 9.57 -18.99 11.53
N GLY A 196 9.22 -19.87 10.59
CA GLY A 196 10.20 -20.55 9.74
C GLY A 196 11.00 -19.60 8.85
N ILE A 197 10.34 -18.63 8.21
CA ILE A 197 10.99 -17.59 7.40
C ILE A 197 11.91 -16.72 8.27
N THR A 198 11.48 -16.38 9.48
CA THR A 198 12.30 -15.62 10.43
C THR A 198 13.52 -16.41 10.88
N LEU A 199 13.35 -17.68 11.31
CA LEU A 199 14.45 -18.53 11.76
C LEU A 199 15.49 -18.79 10.66
N ILE A 200 15.05 -19.08 9.43
CA ILE A 200 15.98 -19.32 8.32
C ILE A 200 16.69 -18.04 7.87
N TYR A 201 16.11 -16.86 8.08
CA TYR A 201 16.81 -15.60 7.85
C TYR A 201 17.96 -15.40 8.83
N PHE A 202 17.75 -15.70 10.11
CA PHE A 202 18.81 -15.65 11.12
C PHE A 202 19.92 -16.67 10.82
N ASP A 203 19.54 -17.88 10.39
CA ASP A 203 20.48 -18.90 9.94
C ASP A 203 21.32 -18.46 8.74
N ASP A 204 20.67 -17.96 7.69
CA ASP A 204 21.33 -17.57 6.45
C ASP A 204 22.29 -16.36 6.65
N TYR A 205 22.02 -15.46 7.61
CA TYR A 205 22.66 -14.13 7.65
C TYR A 205 23.19 -13.63 9.00
N HIS A 206 22.90 -14.28 10.12
CA HIS A 206 23.34 -13.84 11.44
C HIS A 206 24.18 -14.88 12.18
N ASP A 207 23.70 -16.11 12.24
CA ASP A 207 24.32 -17.20 12.99
C ASP A 207 23.84 -18.54 12.41
N ASP A 208 24.76 -19.27 11.77
CA ASP A 208 24.49 -20.54 11.06
C ASP A 208 24.21 -21.71 12.01
N ASP A 209 24.18 -21.47 13.33
CA ASP A 209 23.65 -22.40 14.32
C ASP A 209 22.12 -22.24 14.54
N PHE A 210 21.44 -21.27 13.92
CA PHE A 210 19.98 -21.13 14.06
C PHE A 210 19.21 -22.35 13.58
N VAL A 211 19.54 -22.89 12.42
CA VAL A 211 18.90 -24.09 11.87
C VAL A 211 19.91 -25.23 11.81
N ALA A 212 19.51 -26.40 12.30
CA ALA A 212 20.40 -27.55 12.29
C ALA A 212 20.67 -28.02 10.86
N THR A 213 21.91 -28.42 10.57
CA THR A 213 22.26 -28.95 9.25
C THR A 213 21.36 -30.09 8.82
N GLY A 214 20.77 -29.96 7.63
CA GLY A 214 19.76 -30.85 7.06
C GLY A 214 18.32 -30.34 7.17
N TYR A 215 18.06 -29.31 7.99
CA TYR A 215 16.73 -28.71 8.18
C TYR A 215 16.56 -27.37 7.46
N GLU A 216 17.56 -26.86 6.72
CA GLU A 216 17.56 -25.52 6.11
C GLU A 216 16.63 -25.37 4.90
N ASN A 217 15.67 -26.28 4.70
CA ASN A 217 14.66 -26.22 3.66
C ASN A 217 13.25 -26.10 4.26
N GLN A 218 12.31 -25.60 3.47
CA GLN A 218 10.95 -25.27 3.91
C GLN A 218 10.29 -26.46 4.63
N ASN A 219 10.25 -27.63 3.99
CA ASN A 219 9.49 -28.76 4.52
C ASN A 219 10.08 -29.25 5.84
N ASP A 220 11.38 -29.50 5.87
CA ASP A 220 12.01 -30.06 7.07
C ASP A 220 11.97 -29.06 8.25
N LEU A 221 12.18 -27.75 8.01
CA LEU A 221 12.08 -26.75 9.07
C LEU A 221 10.64 -26.58 9.58
N LEU A 222 9.67 -26.51 8.67
CA LEU A 222 8.27 -26.34 9.08
C LEU A 222 7.74 -27.57 9.81
N ASP A 223 8.08 -28.79 9.38
CA ASP A 223 7.74 -30.02 10.09
C ASP A 223 8.33 -30.00 11.51
N LEU A 224 9.60 -29.60 11.66
CA LEU A 224 10.25 -29.47 12.96
C LEU A 224 9.55 -28.43 13.86
N ILE A 225 9.19 -27.28 13.31
CA ILE A 225 8.48 -26.20 14.03
C ILE A 225 7.12 -26.68 14.52
N ILE A 226 6.35 -27.29 13.62
CA ILE A 226 4.97 -27.71 13.86
C ILE A 226 4.90 -28.85 14.88
N ASP A 227 5.81 -29.81 14.79
CA ASP A 227 5.77 -30.99 15.64
C ASP A 227 6.20 -30.71 17.09
N ASN A 228 6.91 -29.59 17.35
CA ASN A 228 7.59 -29.39 18.63
C ASN A 228 7.42 -28.01 19.27
N TYR A 229 7.14 -26.96 18.51
CA TYR A 229 7.32 -25.58 18.99
C TYR A 229 6.10 -24.68 18.80
N ILE A 230 5.46 -24.73 17.63
CA ILE A 230 4.31 -23.88 17.30
C ILE A 230 3.27 -24.75 16.59
N ASP A 231 2.14 -25.00 17.24
CA ASP A 231 1.06 -25.81 16.67
C ASP A 231 0.63 -25.31 15.28
N ASN A 232 0.29 -26.24 14.38
CA ASN A 232 -0.27 -25.91 13.06
C ASN A 232 -1.73 -25.45 13.15
N SER A 233 -1.93 -24.31 13.80
CA SER A 233 -3.22 -23.64 13.99
C SER A 233 -3.04 -22.13 14.01
N GLY A 234 -4.14 -21.39 14.22
CA GLY A 234 -4.03 -19.96 14.54
C GLY A 234 -3.18 -19.77 15.79
N ALA A 235 -2.26 -18.81 15.75
CA ALA A 235 -1.32 -18.54 16.82
C ALA A 235 -1.39 -17.06 17.24
N TYR A 236 -1.54 -16.82 18.54
CA TYR A 236 -1.40 -15.49 19.13
C TYR A 236 0.08 -15.11 19.26
N SER A 237 0.34 -13.81 19.45
CA SER A 237 1.71 -13.29 19.57
C SER A 237 2.52 -13.86 20.74
N TRP A 238 1.86 -14.30 21.82
CA TRP A 238 2.54 -14.97 22.93
C TRP A 238 2.86 -16.43 22.62
N GLU A 239 2.01 -17.15 21.86
CA GLU A 239 2.28 -18.53 21.41
C GLU A 239 3.45 -18.54 20.43
N LEU A 240 3.45 -17.62 19.45
CA LEU A 240 4.56 -17.48 18.50
C LEU A 240 5.88 -17.16 19.21
N ARG A 241 5.85 -16.20 20.16
CA ARG A 241 7.01 -15.85 20.99
C ARG A 241 7.52 -17.04 21.82
N ASP A 242 6.63 -17.76 22.48
CA ASP A 242 7.01 -18.85 23.38
C ASP A 242 7.53 -20.06 22.61
N GLY A 243 6.96 -20.35 21.43
CA GLY A 243 7.45 -21.35 20.50
C GLY A 243 8.85 -21.01 19.97
N LEU A 244 9.06 -19.77 19.51
CA LEU A 244 10.38 -19.30 19.09
C LEU A 244 11.43 -19.37 20.22
N ASN A 245 11.08 -18.96 21.45
CA ASN A 245 12.00 -19.09 22.58
C ASN A 245 12.30 -20.55 22.93
N SER A 246 11.33 -21.45 22.80
CA SER A 246 11.54 -22.89 23.01
C SER A 246 12.50 -23.47 21.96
N TYR A 247 12.32 -23.09 20.69
CA TYR A 247 13.22 -23.45 19.60
C TYR A 247 14.65 -22.92 19.86
N ILE A 248 14.78 -21.63 20.18
CA ILE A 248 16.08 -20.98 20.49
C ILE A 248 16.79 -21.69 21.65
N ALA A 249 16.05 -22.07 22.70
CA ALA A 249 16.61 -22.80 23.83
C ALA A 249 17.13 -24.19 23.44
N ASP A 250 16.38 -24.94 22.64
CA ASP A 250 16.78 -26.28 22.18
C ASP A 250 17.99 -26.23 21.23
N ARG A 251 18.14 -25.14 20.46
CA ARG A 251 19.33 -24.85 19.66
C ARG A 251 20.53 -24.38 20.50
N ASN A 252 20.37 -24.21 21.81
CA ASN A 252 21.37 -23.66 22.75
C ASN A 252 21.77 -22.20 22.47
N LEU A 253 20.86 -21.42 21.87
CA LEU A 253 21.09 -20.03 21.47
C LEU A 253 20.57 -19.01 22.51
N ALA A 254 19.95 -19.47 23.59
CA ALA A 254 19.30 -18.63 24.60
C ALA A 254 20.24 -17.70 25.41
N ASN A 255 21.56 -17.85 25.26
CA ASN A 255 22.53 -16.91 25.85
C ASN A 255 22.72 -15.64 25.01
N GLU A 256 22.36 -15.69 23.73
CA GLU A 256 22.62 -14.63 22.75
C GLU A 256 21.32 -14.08 22.16
N TYR A 257 20.28 -14.91 22.05
CA TYR A 257 19.03 -14.56 21.41
C TYR A 257 17.82 -14.85 22.29
N SER A 258 16.79 -14.02 22.15
CA SER A 258 15.45 -14.30 22.68
C SER A 258 14.37 -13.72 21.78
N ALA A 259 13.20 -14.36 21.76
CA ALA A 259 12.03 -13.84 21.09
C ALA A 259 11.18 -12.97 22.03
N TYR A 260 10.67 -11.86 21.51
CA TYR A 260 9.86 -10.88 22.23
C TYR A 260 8.57 -10.61 21.49
N SER A 261 7.55 -10.13 22.21
CA SER A 261 6.29 -9.69 21.63
C SER A 261 5.77 -8.43 22.29
N THR A 262 5.11 -7.59 21.50
CA THR A 262 4.43 -6.37 21.97
C THR A 262 3.25 -6.03 21.05
N SER A 263 2.36 -5.13 21.49
CA SER A 263 1.47 -4.44 20.56
C SER A 263 2.28 -3.76 19.46
N PHE A 264 1.71 -3.62 18.27
CA PHE A 264 2.43 -3.07 17.12
C PHE A 264 3.06 -1.70 17.43
N ASP A 265 4.35 -1.56 17.15
CA ASP A 265 5.13 -0.33 17.38
C ASP A 265 6.05 -0.09 16.18
N TYR A 266 5.66 0.90 15.37
CA TYR A 266 6.38 1.27 14.16
C TYR A 266 7.82 1.71 14.42
N ASN A 267 8.12 2.39 15.54
CA ASN A 267 9.48 2.82 15.85
C ASN A 267 10.36 1.62 16.21
N LYS A 268 9.81 0.65 16.93
CA LYS A 268 10.51 -0.60 17.23
C LYS A 268 10.77 -1.39 15.94
N LEU A 269 9.80 -1.46 15.04
CA LEU A 269 9.96 -2.06 13.71
C LEU A 269 11.10 -1.40 12.94
N MET A 270 11.12 -0.07 12.83
CA MET A 270 12.22 0.65 12.18
C MET A 270 13.58 0.34 12.80
N SER A 271 13.66 0.28 14.13
CA SER A 271 14.90 -0.07 14.84
C SER A 271 15.38 -1.47 14.51
N LEU A 272 14.47 -2.45 14.41
CA LEU A 272 14.79 -3.84 14.12
C LEU A 272 15.23 -4.02 12.67
N ILE A 273 14.50 -3.43 11.71
CA ILE A 273 14.89 -3.43 10.29
C ILE A 273 16.27 -2.78 10.10
N ASN A 274 16.53 -1.65 10.75
CA ASN A 274 17.85 -1.00 10.68
C ASN A 274 18.98 -1.82 11.34
N ALA A 275 18.62 -2.76 12.22
CA ALA A 275 19.54 -3.74 12.82
C ALA A 275 19.55 -5.08 12.08
N ASP A 276 18.98 -5.12 10.86
CA ASP A 276 18.89 -6.28 9.99
C ASP A 276 18.07 -7.45 10.57
N LYS A 277 17.02 -7.17 11.34
CA LYS A 277 16.18 -8.20 11.97
C LYS A 277 14.75 -8.18 11.41
N PRO A 278 14.22 -9.28 10.83
CA PRO A 278 12.82 -9.38 10.42
C PRO A 278 11.88 -9.37 11.62
N ILE A 279 10.61 -9.05 11.35
CA ILE A 279 9.56 -8.93 12.37
C ILE A 279 8.30 -9.62 11.87
N ASP A 280 7.77 -10.58 12.63
CA ASP A 280 6.47 -11.17 12.37
C ASP A 280 5.39 -10.21 12.90
N VAL A 281 4.45 -9.80 12.05
CA VAL A 281 3.40 -8.83 12.35
C VAL A 281 2.04 -9.49 12.20
N LEU A 282 1.21 -9.37 13.24
CA LEU A 282 -0.15 -9.88 13.25
C LEU A 282 -1.13 -8.82 12.74
N THR A 283 -1.91 -9.20 11.74
CA THR A 283 -3.05 -8.42 11.22
C THR A 283 -4.38 -9.08 11.61
N ASN A 284 -5.46 -8.33 11.82
CA ASN A 284 -6.78 -8.88 12.22
C ASN A 284 -7.95 -8.45 11.31
N ASN A 285 -7.68 -8.23 10.03
CA ASN A 285 -8.66 -7.71 9.07
C ASN A 285 -9.14 -8.74 8.05
N HIS A 286 -8.63 -9.97 8.04
CA HIS A 286 -8.97 -10.90 6.97
C HIS A 286 -10.42 -11.40 7.08
N PRO A 287 -11.25 -11.32 6.01
CA PRO A 287 -12.69 -11.62 6.10
C PRO A 287 -13.04 -13.00 6.66
N THR A 288 -12.28 -14.05 6.30
CA THR A 288 -12.68 -15.46 6.56
C THR A 288 -11.83 -16.20 7.59
N PHE A 289 -10.69 -15.63 7.99
CA PHE A 289 -9.82 -16.20 9.03
C PHE A 289 -9.41 -15.21 10.12
N ASP A 290 -9.82 -13.93 10.00
CA ASP A 290 -9.58 -12.84 10.95
C ASP A 290 -8.09 -12.48 11.04
N ASP A 291 -7.32 -13.33 11.69
CA ASP A 291 -5.91 -13.13 11.99
C ASP A 291 -4.99 -13.65 10.88
N HIS A 292 -3.93 -12.91 10.57
CA HIS A 292 -2.90 -13.31 9.61
C HIS A 292 -1.50 -12.81 10.04
N TRP A 293 -0.49 -13.66 9.85
CA TRP A 293 0.91 -13.32 10.11
C TRP A 293 1.62 -12.95 8.81
N VAL A 294 2.22 -11.77 8.79
CA VAL A 294 3.07 -11.28 7.71
C VAL A 294 4.46 -10.97 8.26
N ILE A 295 5.50 -11.01 7.42
CA ILE A 295 6.87 -10.79 7.90
C ILE A 295 7.37 -9.46 7.35
N ALA A 296 7.49 -8.45 8.19
CA ALA A 296 8.06 -7.17 7.82
C ALA A 296 9.58 -7.31 7.58
N HIS A 297 10.01 -6.88 6.41
CA HIS A 297 11.43 -6.80 5.99
C HIS A 297 11.82 -5.40 5.52
N GLY A 298 10.93 -4.43 5.63
CA GLY A 298 11.25 -3.04 5.35
C GLY A 298 10.20 -2.07 5.85
N TYR A 299 10.49 -0.79 5.69
CA TYR A 299 9.57 0.31 5.98
C TYR A 299 9.81 1.46 5.01
N TYR A 300 8.77 2.26 4.80
CA TYR A 300 8.84 3.46 3.98
C TYR A 300 7.95 4.55 4.57
N ILE A 301 8.51 5.74 4.82
CA ILE A 301 7.78 6.92 5.25
C ILE A 301 7.69 7.86 4.07
N LEU A 302 6.50 7.97 3.50
CA LEU A 302 6.23 8.96 2.47
C LEU A 302 5.91 10.29 3.14
N THR A 303 6.85 11.23 3.06
CA THR A 303 6.60 12.63 3.44
C THR A 303 6.40 13.45 2.18
N VAL A 304 5.15 13.83 1.90
CA VAL A 304 4.84 14.82 0.87
C VAL A 304 4.54 16.15 1.57
N PRO A 305 5.14 17.28 1.15
CA PRO A 305 4.74 18.58 1.65
C PRO A 305 3.21 18.75 1.59
N TYR A 306 2.62 19.28 2.66
CA TYR A 306 1.17 19.56 2.77
C TYR A 306 0.25 18.33 2.85
N VAL A 307 0.80 17.12 2.96
CA VAL A 307 0.06 15.88 3.21
C VAL A 307 0.59 15.23 4.48
N ASP A 308 -0.29 14.64 5.29
CA ASP A 308 0.12 13.86 6.44
C ASP A 308 1.06 12.72 6.01
N PRO A 309 2.19 12.49 6.71
CA PRO A 309 3.10 11.41 6.36
C PRO A 309 2.39 10.05 6.35
N GLN A 310 2.65 9.26 5.32
CA GLN A 310 2.12 7.91 5.20
C GLN A 310 3.19 6.90 5.56
N TYR A 311 2.88 6.05 6.53
CA TYR A 311 3.80 5.08 7.09
C TYR A 311 3.48 3.71 6.53
N TYR A 312 4.42 3.13 5.79
CA TYR A 312 4.30 1.80 5.23
C TYR A 312 5.25 0.84 5.93
N ILE A 313 4.80 -0.41 6.05
CA ILE A 313 5.68 -1.56 6.25
C ILE A 313 5.76 -2.34 4.94
N ILE A 314 6.92 -2.90 4.64
CA ILE A 314 7.17 -3.74 3.47
C ILE A 314 7.25 -5.17 3.96
N VAL A 315 6.36 -6.03 3.46
CA VAL A 315 6.14 -7.36 4.02
C VAL A 315 6.38 -8.48 3.01
N ASN A 316 6.72 -9.65 3.53
CA ASN A 316 6.38 -10.93 2.96
C ASN A 316 4.94 -11.25 3.39
N ASN A 317 4.08 -11.57 2.43
CA ASN A 317 2.65 -11.77 2.67
C ASN A 317 2.31 -13.11 3.35
N GLY A 318 3.30 -13.98 3.65
CA GLY A 318 3.08 -15.31 4.19
C GLY A 318 2.57 -16.33 3.15
N TRP A 319 2.51 -15.93 1.87
CA TRP A 319 2.04 -16.72 0.73
C TRP A 319 2.96 -16.50 -0.47
N GLY A 320 4.26 -16.75 -0.29
CA GLY A 320 5.20 -16.82 -1.40
C GLY A 320 5.61 -15.47 -2.03
N ALA A 321 5.27 -14.32 -1.45
CA ALA A 321 5.60 -13.02 -2.05
C ALA A 321 6.19 -12.01 -1.07
N ASN A 322 7.39 -11.51 -1.38
CA ASN A 322 8.01 -10.33 -0.76
C ASN A 322 7.59 -9.04 -1.47
N GLY A 323 7.83 -7.89 -0.84
CA GLY A 323 7.73 -6.58 -1.51
C GLY A 323 6.30 -6.06 -1.67
N VAL A 324 5.40 -6.43 -0.76
CA VAL A 324 4.09 -5.79 -0.63
C VAL A 324 4.21 -4.65 0.38
N ASN A 325 3.83 -3.44 -0.01
CA ASN A 325 3.82 -2.27 0.86
C ASN A 325 2.40 -2.13 1.41
N VAL A 326 2.25 -2.14 2.73
CA VAL A 326 0.95 -1.98 3.39
C VAL A 326 0.97 -0.76 4.31
N LEU A 327 -0.05 0.07 4.19
CA LEU A 327 -0.21 1.30 4.96
C LEU A 327 -0.55 0.96 6.40
N MET A 328 0.15 1.58 7.35
CA MET A 328 -0.12 1.44 8.78
C MET A 328 -1.52 1.94 9.13
N ASP A 329 -2.27 1.12 9.84
CA ASP A 329 -3.62 1.40 10.33
C ASP A 329 -3.96 0.45 11.50
N ASP A 330 -5.15 0.57 12.06
CA ASP A 330 -5.58 -0.15 13.27
C ASP A 330 -5.68 -1.68 13.10
N TYR A 331 -5.54 -2.21 11.88
CA TYR A 331 -5.51 -3.66 11.65
C TYR A 331 -4.18 -4.32 12.05
N LEU A 332 -3.11 -3.54 12.25
CA LEU A 332 -1.82 -4.03 12.74
C LEU A 332 -1.86 -4.12 14.27
N VAL A 333 -1.96 -5.33 14.81
CA VAL A 333 -2.33 -5.52 16.23
C VAL A 333 -1.11 -5.76 17.11
N SER A 334 -0.21 -6.63 16.68
CA SER A 334 0.96 -7.03 17.47
C SER A 334 2.12 -7.42 16.59
N GLN A 335 3.31 -7.52 17.19
CA GLN A 335 4.52 -7.93 16.52
C GLN A 335 5.36 -8.85 17.40
N VAL A 336 6.09 -9.75 16.77
CA VAL A 336 7.02 -10.72 17.37
C VAL A 336 8.36 -10.62 16.63
N TRP A 337 9.47 -10.68 17.35
CA TRP A 337 10.81 -10.63 16.77
C TRP A 337 11.82 -11.36 17.65
N ILE A 338 12.97 -11.69 17.07
CA ILE A 338 14.15 -12.22 17.78
C ILE A 338 15.16 -11.08 17.89
N GLU A 339 15.78 -10.88 19.06
CA GLU A 339 16.89 -9.94 19.21
C GLU A 339 18.05 -10.43 20.06
#